data_AF-A0A2V8MYK8-F1
#
_entry.id   AF-A0A2V8MYK8-F1
#
_cell.length_a   1.000
_cell.length_b   1.000
_cell.length_c   1.000
_cell.angle_alpha   90.00
_cell.angle_beta   90.00
_cell.angle_gamma   90.00
#
_symmetry.space_group_name_H-M   'P 1'
#
loop_
_entity.id
_entity.type
_entity.pdbx_description
1 polymer ?
#
loop_
_entity_poly.entity_id
_entity_poly.type
_entity_poly.pdbx_seq_one_letter_code
_entity_poly.pdbx_strand_id
1 'polypeptide(L)'
;MFLQLRVNGSAPLWFVLDTGASGTVLDASHAKLLGIKVSGDGDVEGTGENSAAAGMAKDVSFSLKGLDFQAREIAVLPLSNLNHYCRARD
;
A
#
# COMPACT_ATOMS: atom_id res chain seq x y z
N MET A 1 11.87 5.76 -5.79
CA MET A 1 12.90 4.93 -5.10
C MET A 1 12.21 3.73 -4.49
N PHE A 2 12.89 2.60 -4.30
CA PHE A 2 12.33 1.42 -3.63
C PHE A 2 12.97 1.17 -2.26
N LEU A 3 12.15 0.83 -1.27
CA LEU A 3 12.57 0.54 0.10
C LEU A 3 11.92 -0.77 0.56
N GLN A 4 12.57 -1.49 1.47
CA GLN A 4 11.95 -2.63 2.15
C GLN A 4 11.39 -2.20 3.51
N LEU A 5 10.09 -2.41 3.71
CA LEU A 5 9.39 -2.17 4.97
C LEU A 5 8.71 -3.46 5.42
N ARG A 6 8.55 -3.64 6.72
CA ARG A 6 7.64 -4.66 7.27
C ARG A 6 6.33 -4.01 7.64
N VAL A 7 5.23 -4.67 7.34
CA VAL A 7 3.88 -4.23 7.71
C VAL A 7 3.37 -5.14 8.83
N ASN A 8 2.99 -4.60 9.98
CA ASN A 8 2.49 -5.40 11.12
C ASN A 8 3.40 -6.59 11.49
N GLY A 9 4.71 -6.38 11.47
CA GLY A 9 5.71 -7.41 11.81
C GLY A 9 5.92 -8.49 10.73
N SER A 10 5.36 -8.32 9.53
CA SER A 10 5.52 -9.27 8.42
C SER A 10 6.96 -9.42 7.91
N ALA A 11 7.16 -10.33 6.96
CA ALA A 11 8.36 -10.37 6.15
C ALA A 11 8.53 -9.03 5.38
N PRO A 12 9.76 -8.62 5.04
CA PRO A 12 9.98 -7.38 4.29
C PRO A 12 9.27 -7.39 2.94
N LEU A 13 8.55 -6.30 2.64
CA LEU A 13 7.87 -6.04 1.38
C LEU A 13 8.50 -4.84 0.69
N TRP A 14 8.49 -4.83 -0.63
CA TRP A 14 8.97 -3.70 -1.42
C TRP A 14 7.91 -2.61 -1.53
N PHE A 15 8.31 -1.37 -1.23
CA PHE A 15 7.49 -0.18 -1.36
C PHE A 15 8.18 0.84 -2.25
N VAL A 16 7.37 1.59 -2.99
CA VAL A 16 7.81 2.81 -3.66
C VAL A 16 7.78 3.95 -2.64
N LEU A 17 8.91 4.65 -2.47
CA LEU A 17 8.89 5.97 -1.84
C LEU A 17 8.49 6.99 -2.90
N ASP A 18 7.30 7.55 -2.71
CA ASP A 18 6.70 8.57 -3.56
C ASP A 18 6.34 9.81 -2.72
N THR A 19 7.13 10.88 -2.85
CA THR A 19 6.87 12.14 -2.16
C THR A 19 5.74 12.95 -2.82
N GLY A 20 5.25 12.53 -3.99
CA GLY A 20 4.10 13.11 -4.66
C GLY A 20 2.75 12.55 -4.17
N ALA A 21 2.76 11.47 -3.40
CA ALA A 21 1.55 10.90 -2.81
C ALA A 21 1.14 11.64 -1.52
N SER A 22 -0.16 11.93 -1.37
CA SER A 22 -0.71 12.56 -0.16
C SER A 22 -0.86 11.61 1.03
N GLY A 23 -0.64 10.31 0.81
CA GLY A 23 -0.78 9.27 1.83
C GLY A 23 -0.11 7.97 1.41
N THR A 24 -0.21 6.97 2.28
CA THR A 24 0.29 5.61 2.01
C THR A 24 -0.79 4.76 1.37
N VAL A 25 -0.41 4.00 0.34
CA VAL A 25 -1.25 3.01 -0.33
C VAL A 25 -0.67 1.62 -0.11
N LEU A 26 -1.53 0.66 0.26
CA LEU A 26 -1.18 -0.75 0.31
C LEU A 26 -1.98 -1.52 -0.75
N ASP A 27 -1.32 -2.48 -1.39
CA ASP A 27 -2.00 -3.35 -2.34
C ASP A 27 -3.04 -4.26 -1.63
N ALA A 28 -4.23 -4.34 -2.21
CA ALA A 28 -5.35 -5.10 -1.64
C ALA A 28 -5.04 -6.60 -1.44
N SER A 29 -4.23 -7.20 -2.34
CA SER A 29 -3.86 -8.61 -2.18
C SER A 29 -2.90 -8.81 -1.00
N HIS A 30 -1.97 -7.88 -0.79
CA HIS A 30 -1.09 -7.89 0.38
C HIS A 30 -1.85 -7.62 1.67
N ALA A 31 -2.78 -6.66 1.69
CA ALA A 31 -3.62 -6.41 2.86
C ALA A 31 -4.38 -7.68 3.29
N LYS A 32 -4.94 -8.42 2.32
CA LYS A 32 -5.61 -9.71 2.56
C LYS A 32 -4.66 -10.78 3.10
N LEU A 33 -3.49 -10.95 2.51
CA LEU A 33 -2.48 -11.92 2.94
C LEU A 33 -1.98 -11.65 4.37
N LEU A 34 -1.87 -10.37 4.73
CA LEU A 34 -1.43 -9.93 6.06
C LEU A 34 -2.56 -9.90 7.10
N GLY A 35 -3.80 -10.25 6.73
CA GLY A 35 -4.95 -10.23 7.63
C GLY A 35 -5.34 -8.82 8.11
N ILE A 36 -5.00 -7.78 7.34
CA ILE A 36 -5.34 -6.40 7.67
C ILE A 36 -6.84 -6.19 7.42
N LYS A 37 -7.52 -5.63 8.42
CA LYS A 37 -8.93 -5.28 8.31
C LYS A 37 -9.07 -4.03 7.43
N VAL A 38 -9.85 -4.17 6.38
CA VAL A 38 -10.14 -3.10 5.43
C VAL A 38 -11.62 -2.72 5.60
N SER A 39 -11.89 -1.42 5.68
CA SER A 39 -13.23 -0.86 5.85
C SER A 39 -13.53 0.17 4.76
N GLY A 40 -14.79 0.20 4.31
CA GLY A 40 -15.28 1.16 3.30
C GLY A 40 -15.19 0.64 1.87
N ASP A 41 -16.17 1.06 1.06
CA ASP A 41 -16.19 0.98 -0.41
C ASP A 41 -16.06 2.42 -0.94
N GLY A 42 -14.95 3.09 -0.65
CA GLY A 42 -14.72 4.45 -1.16
C GLY A 42 -14.22 4.41 -2.60
N ASP A 43 -14.49 5.44 -3.40
CA ASP A 43 -13.76 5.66 -4.65
C ASP A 43 -12.53 6.52 -4.34
N VAL A 44 -11.33 6.06 -4.66
CA VAL A 44 -10.12 6.92 -4.65
C VAL A 44 -9.82 7.32 -6.09
N GLU A 45 -9.81 8.63 -6.34
CA GLU A 45 -9.29 9.19 -7.58
C GLU A 45 -7.75 9.14 -7.57
N GLY A 46 -7.20 8.26 -8.40
CA GLY A 46 -5.79 8.28 -8.77
C GLY A 46 -5.57 8.99 -10.11
N THR A 47 -4.32 9.16 -10.52
CA THR A 47 -3.95 9.74 -11.82
C THR A 47 -4.10 8.76 -13.01
N GLY A 48 -4.70 7.59 -12.79
CA GLY A 48 -5.00 6.58 -13.81
C GLY A 48 -6.46 6.68 -14.30
N GLU A 49 -6.73 6.18 -15.50
CA GLU A 49 -8.03 6.30 -16.20
C GLU A 49 -9.24 5.63 -15.51
N ASN A 50 -9.11 5.04 -14.32
CA ASN A 50 -10.22 4.38 -13.63
C ASN A 50 -10.20 4.67 -12.13
N SER A 51 -11.35 5.07 -11.58
CA SER A 51 -11.62 4.96 -10.15
C SER A 51 -11.52 3.49 -9.75
N ALA A 52 -10.71 3.20 -8.75
CA ALA A 52 -10.61 1.86 -8.17
C ALA A 52 -11.37 1.87 -6.85
N ALA A 53 -12.16 0.81 -6.61
CA ALA A 53 -12.74 0.56 -5.30
C ALA A 53 -11.61 0.56 -4.26
N ALA A 54 -11.70 1.52 -3.35
CA ALA A 54 -10.71 1.84 -2.36
C ALA A 54 -11.25 1.53 -0.98
N GLY A 55 -10.53 0.64 -0.30
CA GLY A 55 -10.73 0.42 1.12
C GLY A 55 -9.79 1.30 1.93
N MET A 56 -10.12 1.50 3.20
CA MET A 56 -9.24 2.12 4.18
C MET A 56 -8.85 1.10 5.25
N ALA A 57 -7.59 1.11 5.66
CA ALA A 57 -7.11 0.34 6.79
C ALA A 57 -6.58 1.29 7.88
N LYS A 58 -6.85 0.95 9.14
CA LYS A 58 -6.48 1.77 10.29
C LYS A 58 -5.39 1.11 11.12
N ASP A 59 -4.65 1.95 11.84
CA ASP A 59 -3.66 1.54 12.84
C ASP A 59 -2.60 0.57 12.29
N VAL A 60 -2.14 0.79 11.06
CA VAL A 60 -1.15 -0.06 10.38
C VAL A 60 0.27 0.35 10.78
N SER A 61 1.05 -0.60 11.30
CA SER A 61 2.45 -0.39 11.67
C SER A 61 3.38 -0.71 10.51
N PHE A 62 4.42 0.12 10.37
CA PHE A 62 5.48 -0.02 9.41
C PHE A 62 6.83 0.01 10.13
N SER A 63 7.76 -0.85 9.72
CA SER A 63 9.13 -0.79 10.20
C SER A 63 10.16 -0.86 9.08
N LEU A 64 11.12 0.05 9.17
CA LEU A 64 12.38 0.08 8.42
C LEU A 64 13.50 -0.05 9.46
N LYS A 65 14.66 -0.61 9.11
CA LYS A 65 15.77 -0.80 10.08
C LYS A 65 16.05 0.48 10.89
N GLY A 66 15.73 0.46 12.18
CA GLY A 66 15.94 1.57 13.11
C GLY A 66 14.83 2.64 13.14
N LEU A 67 13.73 2.45 12.42
CA LEU A 67 12.59 3.36 12.39
C LEU A 67 11.27 2.57 12.36
N ASP A 68 10.48 2.74 13.41
CA ASP A 68 9.12 2.24 13.49
C ASP A 68 8.14 3.41 13.45
N PHE A 69 7.06 3.26 12.70
CA PHE A 69 5.99 4.25 12.68
C PHE A 69 4.63 3.58 12.48
N GLN A 70 3.58 4.26 12.91
CA GLN A 70 2.21 3.79 12.76
C GLN A 70 1.43 4.81 11.94
N ALA A 71 0.82 4.33 10.85
CA ALA A 71 -0.14 5.11 10.09
C ALA A 71 -1.53 4.91 10.71
N ARG A 72 -2.17 6.01 11.12
CA ARG A 72 -3.55 5.98 11.64
C ARG A 72 -4.53 5.44 10.61
N GLU A 73 -4.31 5.79 9.35
CA GLU A 73 -5.16 5.40 8.24
C GLU A 73 -4.34 5.36 6.94
N ILE A 74 -4.54 4.32 6.14
CA ILE A 74 -3.92 4.14 4.81
C ILE A 74 -4.98 3.72 3.80
N ALA A 75 -4.78 4.07 2.53
CA ALA A 75 -5.60 3.58 1.43
C ALA A 75 -5.20 2.15 1.05
N VAL A 76 -6.18 1.37 0.63
CA VAL A 76 -6.00 0.00 0.14
C VAL A 76 -6.64 -0.09 -1.24
N LEU A 77 -5.81 -0.28 -2.26
CA LEU A 77 -6.23 -0.26 -3.66
C LEU A 77 -5.80 -1.57 -4.35
N PRO A 78 -6.58 -2.08 -5.33
CA PRO A 78 -6.11 -3.14 -6.21
C PRO A 78 -5.00 -2.59 -7.13
N LEU A 79 -3.74 -2.89 -6.85
CA LEU A 79 -2.60 -2.40 -7.63
C LEU A 79 -2.23 -3.34 -8.79
N SER A 80 -2.97 -4.43 -9.01
CA SER A 80 -2.73 -5.39 -10.10
C SER A 80 -2.66 -4.75 -11.48
N ASN A 81 -3.36 -3.63 -11.70
CA ASN A 81 -3.38 -2.91 -12.97
C ASN A 81 -2.06 -2.16 -13.23
N LEU A 82 -1.25 -1.90 -12.19
CA LEU A 82 0.10 -1.34 -12.33
C LEU A 82 1.11 -2.39 -12.84
N ASN A 83 0.76 -3.68 -12.88
CA ASN A 83 1.66 -4.71 -13.41
C ASN A 83 2.01 -4.51 -14.89
N HIS A 84 1.19 -3.76 -15.65
CA HIS A 84 1.52 -3.39 -17.03
C HIS A 84 2.65 -2.35 -17.11
N TYR A 85 2.86 -1.56 -16.06
CA TYR A 85 3.92 -0.54 -15.97
C TYR A 85 5.18 -1.06 -15.29
N CYS A 86 5.08 -2.08 -14.43
CA CYS A 86 6.19 -2.60 -13.63
C CYS A 86 6.87 -3.86 -14.20
N ARG A 87 6.75 -4.15 -15.51
CA ARG A 87 7.62 -5.15 -16.16
C ARG A 87 9.03 -4.60 -16.33
N ALA A 88 9.78 -4.55 -15.24
CA ALA A 88 11.22 -4.42 -15.28
C ALA A 88 11.83 -5.38 -14.27
N ARG A 89 12.51 -6.39 -14.84
CA ARG A 89 13.56 -7.25 -14.27
C ARG A 89 13.10 -8.60 -13.73
N ASP A 90 13.08 -9.56 -14.66
CA ASP A 90 13.73 -10.84 -14.45
C ASP A 90 15.25 -10.63 -14.32
#